data_AF-A0A835CLE8-F1
#
_entry.id   AF-A0A835CLE8-F1
#
_cell.length_a   1.000
_cell.length_b   1.000
_cell.length_c   1.000
_cell.angle_alpha   90.00
_cell.angle_beta   90.00
_cell.angle_gamma   90.00
#
_symmetry.space_group_name_H-M   'P 1'
#
loop_
_entity.id
_entity.type
_entity.pdbx_description
1 polymer ?
#
loop_
_entity_poly.entity_id
_entity_poly.type
_entity_poly.pdbx_seq_one_letter_code
_entity_poly.pdbx_strand_id
1 'polypeptide(L)'
;MVKNVSLDYPLLVPNGTYIYTANGCVRCKCDATNNLILQCEPSKLKPTNWSTCPSMQCNSSSIMYIGNNTTTSGSHNVTVCAYAGYATQTIFTTLVTQPIPPVISGRTHDDAGKDSSMKARGGFGSLW
;
A
#
# COMPACT_ATOMS: atom_id res chain seq x y z
N MET A 1 6.48 2.50 11.35
CA MET A 1 6.23 3.89 11.81
C MET A 1 7.47 4.73 11.51
N VAL A 2 7.31 6.05 11.35
CA VAL A 2 8.45 6.98 11.16
C VAL A 2 9.11 7.26 12.52
N LYS A 3 10.45 7.23 12.56
CA LYS A 3 11.25 7.50 13.76
C LYS A 3 11.14 8.98 14.15
N ASN A 4 11.17 9.28 15.46
CA ASN A 4 11.13 10.65 15.98
C ASN A 4 12.35 11.50 15.62
N VAL A 5 13.49 10.86 15.31
CA VAL A 5 14.70 11.54 14.82
C VAL A 5 14.64 11.89 13.33
N SER A 6 13.54 11.54 12.67
CA SER A 6 13.33 11.84 11.26
C SER A 6 12.99 13.30 11.04
N LEU A 7 13.45 13.88 9.93
CA LEU A 7 13.14 15.25 9.56
C LEU A 7 11.67 15.46 9.15
N ASP A 8 10.96 14.39 8.80
CA ASP A 8 9.53 14.40 8.50
C ASP A 8 8.66 13.83 9.64
N TYR A 9 9.20 13.73 10.85
CA TYR A 9 8.39 13.34 12.01
C TYR A 9 7.55 14.52 12.53
N PRO A 10 6.25 14.32 12.84
CA PRO A 10 5.44 13.14 12.57
C PRO A 10 4.90 13.14 11.12
N LEU A 11 5.09 12.03 10.41
CA LEU A 11 4.60 11.89 9.04
C LEU A 11 3.12 11.52 9.05
N LEU A 12 2.26 12.48 8.70
CA LEU A 12 0.81 12.31 8.64
C LEU A 12 0.33 12.36 7.18
N VAL A 13 -0.38 11.31 6.76
CA VAL A 13 -0.97 11.21 5.42
C VAL A 13 -2.47 11.03 5.55
N PRO A 14 -3.29 11.99 5.07
CA PRO A 14 -4.73 11.84 5.04
C PRO A 14 -5.16 10.61 4.23
N ASN A 15 -6.26 9.98 4.65
CA ASN A 15 -6.84 8.83 3.95
C ASN A 15 -7.16 9.17 2.49
N GLY A 16 -6.78 8.28 1.56
CA GLY A 16 -6.99 8.42 0.12
C GLY A 16 -6.01 9.37 -0.56
N THR A 17 -5.05 9.94 0.17
CA THR A 17 -4.05 10.86 -0.38
C THR A 17 -2.65 10.26 -0.37
N TYR A 18 -1.74 10.95 -1.05
CA TYR A 18 -0.32 10.63 -1.05
C TYR A 18 0.52 11.88 -0.82
N ILE A 19 1.71 11.68 -0.28
CA ILE A 19 2.71 12.72 -0.09
C ILE A 19 4.06 12.24 -0.60
N TYR A 20 4.93 13.20 -0.93
CA TYR A 20 6.33 12.93 -1.21
C TYR A 20 7.17 13.39 -0.01
N THR A 21 8.03 12.51 0.48
CA THR A 21 8.99 12.77 1.55
C THR A 21 10.42 12.45 1.08
N ALA A 22 11.42 12.62 1.94
CA ALA A 22 12.83 12.39 1.65
C ALA A 22 13.27 13.14 0.38
N ASN A 23 13.02 14.46 0.34
CA ASN A 23 13.32 15.32 -0.81
C ASN A 23 12.73 14.85 -2.14
N GLY A 24 11.56 14.22 -2.08
CA GLY A 24 10.86 13.70 -3.25
C GLY A 24 11.17 12.25 -3.57
N CYS A 25 12.10 11.58 -2.87
CA CYS A 25 12.52 10.21 -3.19
C CYS A 25 11.55 9.12 -2.76
N VAL A 26 10.69 9.38 -1.77
CA VAL A 26 9.74 8.38 -1.27
C VAL A 26 8.34 8.94 -1.41
N ARG A 27 7.43 8.14 -1.97
CA ARG A 27 6.00 8.44 -2.02
C ARG A 27 5.30 7.58 -0.99
N CYS A 28 4.55 8.19 -0.10
CA CYS A 28 3.74 7.48 0.90
C CYS A 28 2.26 7.79 0.71
N LYS A 29 1.42 6.78 0.79
CA LYS A 29 -0.04 6.88 0.75
C LYS A 29 -0.65 6.18 1.97
N CYS A 30 -1.80 6.66 2.39
CA CYS A 30 -2.60 6.01 3.41
C CYS A 30 -4.00 5.78 2.85
N ASP A 31 -4.50 4.55 2.95
CA ASP A 31 -5.80 4.16 2.39
C ASP A 31 -6.54 3.26 3.37
N ALA A 32 -7.83 3.55 3.61
CA ALA A 32 -8.71 2.74 4.45
C ALA A 32 -8.85 1.29 3.94
N THR A 33 -8.72 1.08 2.63
CA THR A 33 -8.73 -0.25 2.00
C THR A 33 -7.54 -1.12 2.44
N ASN A 34 -6.46 -0.49 2.93
CA ASN A 34 -5.26 -1.16 3.46
C ASN A 34 -5.11 -0.97 4.98
N ASN A 35 -6.23 -1.03 5.72
CA ASN A 35 -6.24 -0.94 7.18
C ASN A 35 -5.58 0.33 7.75
N LEU A 36 -5.58 1.44 6.98
CA LEU A 36 -4.90 2.69 7.33
C LEU A 36 -3.39 2.52 7.59
N ILE A 37 -2.79 1.48 7.02
CA ILE A 37 -1.35 1.26 7.06
C ILE A 37 -0.70 2.15 6.01
N LEU A 38 0.30 2.93 6.43
CA LEU A 38 1.08 3.77 5.53
C LEU A 38 1.85 2.90 4.53
N GLN A 39 1.50 3.01 3.25
CA GLN A 39 2.16 2.33 2.14
C GLN A 39 3.14 3.29 1.49
N CYS A 40 4.42 2.96 1.50
CA CYS A 40 5.44 3.78 0.88
C CYS A 40 6.13 3.02 -0.25
N GLU A 41 6.55 3.76 -1.29
CA GLU A 41 7.26 3.26 -2.46
C GLU A 41 8.35 4.27 -2.88
N PRO A 42 9.44 3.81 -3.52
CA PRO A 42 10.39 4.70 -4.17
C PRO A 42 9.67 5.54 -5.22
N SER A 43 9.88 6.85 -5.18
CA SER A 43 9.42 7.72 -6.24
C SER A 43 10.36 7.61 -7.45
N LYS A 44 9.84 7.93 -8.63
CA LYS A 44 10.63 8.09 -9.85
C LYS A 44 10.99 9.56 -10.13
N LEU A 45 10.85 10.42 -9.12
CA LEU A 45 11.10 11.85 -9.25
C LEU A 45 12.59 12.15 -9.02
N LYS A 46 13.07 13.20 -9.68
CA LYS A 46 14.40 13.74 -9.38
C LYS A 46 14.35 14.42 -8.00
N PRO A 47 15.26 14.08 -7.08
CA PRO A 47 15.30 14.74 -5.79
C PRO A 47 15.63 16.23 -5.92
N THR A 48 15.06 17.04 -5.03
CA THR A 48 15.25 18.50 -5.04
C THR A 48 16.51 18.94 -4.31
N ASN A 49 16.90 18.27 -3.21
CA ASN A 49 18.07 18.62 -2.39
C ASN A 49 19.20 17.59 -2.45
N TRP A 50 19.03 16.50 -3.21
CA TRP A 50 20.03 15.45 -3.37
C TRP A 50 20.38 15.28 -4.83
N SER A 51 21.62 14.91 -5.12
CA SER A 51 22.02 14.53 -6.48
C SER A 51 21.33 13.23 -6.93
N THR A 52 21.16 12.30 -5.98
CA THR A 52 20.53 10.98 -6.20
C THR A 52 19.80 10.55 -4.93
N CYS A 53 18.73 9.76 -5.09
CA CYS A 53 18.04 9.18 -3.96
C CYS A 53 18.94 8.17 -3.22
N PRO A 54 19.07 8.26 -1.88
CA PRO A 54 19.77 7.27 -1.07
C PRO A 54 19.15 5.87 -1.21
N SER A 55 19.91 4.85 -0.81
CA SER A 55 19.40 3.48 -0.80
C SER A 55 18.15 3.36 0.08
N MET A 56 17.15 2.66 -0.44
CA MET A 56 15.88 2.35 0.23
C MET A 56 15.78 0.86 0.56
N GLN A 57 16.92 0.18 0.70
CA GLN A 57 17.00 -1.23 1.03
C GLN A 57 16.80 -1.44 2.54
N CYS A 58 16.08 -2.50 2.92
CA CYS A 58 15.81 -2.81 4.32
C CYS A 58 16.86 -3.71 4.98
N ASN A 59 17.51 -4.58 4.20
CA ASN A 59 18.52 -5.50 4.69
C ASN A 59 19.60 -5.62 3.61
N SER A 60 20.88 -5.43 3.95
CA SER A 60 21.99 -5.57 3.00
C SER A 60 22.05 -6.95 2.35
N SER A 61 21.57 -7.98 3.05
CA SER A 61 21.61 -9.38 2.62
C SER A 61 20.38 -9.81 1.80
N SER A 62 19.36 -8.96 1.67
CA SER A 62 18.12 -9.27 0.97
C SER A 62 17.78 -8.15 -0.02
N ILE A 63 17.31 -8.50 -1.21
CA ILE A 63 16.95 -7.57 -2.30
C ILE A 63 15.60 -6.87 -2.00
N MET A 64 15.31 -6.59 -0.73
CA MET A 64 14.08 -5.98 -0.25
C MET A 64 14.22 -4.47 -0.16
N TYR A 65 13.43 -3.79 -0.97
CA TYR A 65 13.31 -2.33 -1.01
C TYR A 65 11.95 -1.91 -0.46
N ILE A 66 11.83 -0.63 -0.08
CA ILE A 66 10.55 -0.03 0.32
C ILE A 66 9.47 -0.38 -0.72
N GLY A 67 8.31 -0.82 -0.25
CA GLY A 67 7.17 -1.20 -1.09
C GLY A 67 7.18 -2.66 -1.55
N ASN A 68 8.30 -3.38 -1.42
CA ASN A 68 8.32 -4.83 -1.64
C ASN A 68 7.89 -5.59 -0.37
N ASN A 69 7.10 -6.63 -0.59
CA ASN A 69 6.74 -7.61 0.41
C ASN A 69 7.29 -8.99 0.02
N THR A 70 7.58 -9.79 1.02
CA THR A 70 7.95 -11.20 0.84
C THR A 70 7.07 -12.04 1.73
N THR A 71 6.46 -13.05 1.12
CA THR A 71 5.72 -14.11 1.81
C THR A 71 6.55 -15.37 1.70
N THR A 72 6.92 -15.98 2.82
CA THR A 72 7.56 -17.30 2.79
C THR A 72 6.48 -18.35 2.54
N SER A 73 6.68 -19.21 1.55
CA SER A 73 5.74 -20.31 1.22
C SER A 73 5.42 -21.13 2.47
N GLY A 74 4.13 -21.26 2.81
CA GLY A 74 3.67 -21.97 4.01
C GLY A 74 3.66 -21.14 5.31
N SER A 75 4.11 -19.88 5.28
CA SER A 75 3.97 -18.96 6.41
C SER A 75 2.73 -18.07 6.24
N HIS A 76 1.99 -17.88 7.33
CA HIS A 76 0.90 -16.90 7.42
C HIS A 76 1.43 -15.51 7.79
N ASN A 77 2.69 -15.20 7.47
CA ASN A 77 3.31 -13.93 7.77
C ASN A 77 3.85 -13.30 6.49
N VAL A 78 3.60 -12.01 6.33
CA VAL A 78 4.22 -11.19 5.30
C VAL A 78 5.26 -10.31 5.97
N THR A 79 6.46 -10.28 5.40
CA THR A 79 7.49 -9.34 5.80
C THR A 79 7.53 -8.21 4.79
N VAL A 80 7.43 -6.97 5.28
CA VAL A 80 7.36 -5.77 4.45
C VAL A 80 8.54 -4.87 4.81
N CYS A 81 9.17 -4.31 3.79
CA CYS A 81 10.13 -3.24 3.97
C CYS A 81 9.38 -1.90 4.07
N ALA A 82 9.30 -1.35 5.29
CA ALA A 82 8.58 -0.13 5.55
C ALA A 82 9.52 1.07 5.66
N TYR A 83 9.02 2.24 5.26
CA TYR A 83 9.68 3.51 5.47
C TYR A 83 9.66 3.88 6.96
N ALA A 84 10.81 4.32 7.47
CA ALA A 84 11.00 4.69 8.88
C ALA A 84 11.49 6.14 9.06
N GLY A 85 11.48 6.96 8.00
CA GLY A 85 11.92 8.35 8.03
C GLY A 85 13.14 8.64 7.17
N TYR A 86 13.67 9.85 7.24
CA TYR A 86 14.91 10.26 6.62
C TYR A 86 15.65 11.32 7.45
N ALA A 87 16.97 11.38 7.23
CA ALA A 87 17.86 12.45 7.68
C ALA A 87 18.52 13.11 6.46
N THR A 88 19.42 14.05 6.69
CA THR A 88 20.03 14.93 5.67
C THR A 88 20.53 14.24 4.39
N GLN A 89 20.99 12.99 4.42
CA GLN A 89 21.39 12.23 3.21
C GLN A 89 21.11 10.72 3.35
N THR A 90 20.15 10.34 4.20
CA THR A 90 19.91 8.93 4.54
C THR A 90 18.43 8.66 4.67
N ILE A 91 17.96 7.58 4.08
CA ILE A 91 16.59 7.08 4.25
C ILE A 91 16.63 5.95 5.27
N PHE A 92 15.81 6.06 6.31
CA PHE A 92 15.63 5.01 7.30
C PHE A 92 14.54 4.05 6.83
N THR A 93 14.85 2.77 6.94
CA THR A 93 13.97 1.66 6.60
C THR A 93 13.83 0.72 7.79
N THR A 94 12.77 -0.08 7.82
CA THR A 94 12.55 -1.08 8.86
C THR A 94 11.81 -2.27 8.29
N LEU A 95 12.23 -3.49 8.64
CA LEU A 95 11.46 -4.69 8.34
C LEU A 95 10.33 -4.81 9.34
N VAL A 96 9.12 -5.00 8.83
CA VAL A 96 7.94 -5.25 9.63
C VAL A 96 7.35 -6.58 9.19
N THR A 97 7.32 -7.55 10.09
CA THR A 97 6.63 -8.82 9.86
C THR A 97 5.24 -8.71 10.46
N GLN A 98 4.22 -8.99 9.64
CA GLN A 98 2.82 -8.94 10.04
C GLN A 98 2.12 -10.22 9.61
N PRO A 99 1.19 -10.74 10.42
CA PRO A 99 0.37 -11.86 9.99
C PRO A 99 -0.51 -11.42 8.82
N ILE A 100 -0.56 -12.22 7.77
CA ILE A 100 -1.54 -12.04 6.70
C ILE A 100 -2.86 -12.56 7.27
N PRO A 101 -3.97 -11.79 7.22
CA PRO A 101 -5.28 -12.36 7.52
C PRO A 101 -5.46 -13.59 6.60
N PRO A 102 -6.07 -14.69 7.10
CA PRO A 102 -6.26 -15.87 6.29
C PRO A 102 -6.97 -15.45 5.00
N VAL A 103 -6.32 -15.70 3.86
CA VAL A 103 -7.05 -15.67 2.59
C VAL A 103 -8.14 -16.71 2.76
N ILE A 104 -9.39 -16.27 2.83
CA ILE A 104 -10.49 -17.22 2.73
C ILE A 104 -10.49 -17.64 1.26
N SER A 105 -9.69 -18.65 0.92
CA SER A 105 -9.90 -19.41 -0.30
C SER A 105 -11.30 -20.02 -0.18
N GLY A 106 -12.28 -19.31 -0.74
CA GLY A 106 -13.69 -19.70 -0.77
C GLY A 106 -14.60 -18.92 0.18
N ARG A 107 -15.09 -17.77 -0.27
CA ARG A 107 -16.51 -17.43 -0.14
C ARG A 107 -16.99 -16.83 -1.45
N THR A 108 -17.66 -17.65 -2.25
CA THR A 108 -18.95 -17.27 -2.82
C THR A 108 -19.70 -16.47 -1.75
N HIS A 109 -19.86 -15.17 -1.96
CA HIS A 109 -20.88 -14.41 -1.26
C HIS A 109 -21.64 -13.67 -2.36
N ASP A 110 -22.80 -14.23 -2.66
CA ASP A 110 -23.81 -13.71 -3.55
C ASP A 110 -24.20 -12.28 -3.13
N ASP A 111 -23.86 -11.29 -3.95
CA ASP A 111 -24.49 -9.97 -3.95
C ASP A 111 -25.34 -9.82 -5.22
N ALA A 112 -26.40 -10.63 -5.30
CA ALA A 112 -27.56 -10.36 -6.17
C ALA A 112 -28.63 -9.61 -5.37
N GLY A 113 -28.26 -8.43 -4.84
CA GLY A 113 -29.16 -7.51 -4.16
C GLY A 113 -29.73 -6.47 -5.12
N LYS A 114 -31.00 -6.63 -5.48
CA LYS A 114 -31.93 -5.71 -6.16
C LYS A 114 -31.61 -4.21 -6.04
N ASP A 115 -31.60 -3.52 -7.18
CA ASP A 115 -32.24 -2.20 -7.35
C ASP A 115 -32.96 -2.14 -8.71
N SER A 116 -34.00 -1.30 -8.76
CA SER A 116 -35.20 -1.41 -9.58
C SER A 116 -35.17 -0.62 -10.90
N SER A 117 -36.19 -0.89 -11.73
CA SER A 117 -36.67 -0.08 -12.87
C SER A 117 -36.00 -0.40 -14.21
N MET A 118 -36.69 -0.80 -15.29
CA MET A 118 -37.91 -0.20 -15.84
C MET A 118 -38.83 -1.24 -16.51
N LYS A 119 -40.14 -0.94 -16.46
CA LYS A 119 -41.26 -1.70 -17.02
C LYS A 119 -41.56 -1.30 -18.47
N ALA A 120 -41.63 -2.26 -19.40
CA ALA A 120 -42.32 -2.25 -20.72
C ALA A 120 -41.82 -3.48 -21.51
N ARG A 121 -42.55 -4.31 -22.25
CA ARG A 121 -43.91 -4.40 -22.82
C ARG A 121 -44.14 -5.89 -23.10
N GLY A 122 -45.28 -6.47 -22.71
CA GLY A 122 -46.30 -6.83 -23.71
C GLY A 122 -46.21 -8.31 -24.11
N GLY A 123 -46.99 -9.16 -23.44
CA GLY A 123 -47.27 -10.51 -23.94
C GLY A 123 -48.36 -10.46 -25.02
N PHE A 124 -48.26 -11.34 -26.01
CA PHE A 124 -49.39 -11.87 -26.76
C PHE A 124 -49.02 -13.29 -27.20
N GLY A 125 -49.79 -14.28 -26.74
CA GLY A 125 -49.83 -15.61 -27.33
C GLY A 125 -50.67 -15.61 -28.60
N SER A 126 -50.44 -16.60 -29.45
CA SER A 126 -51.36 -17.18 -30.46
C SER A 126 -50.67 -18.45 -30.96
N LEU A 127 -51.18 -19.64 -30.66
CA LEU A 127 -51.95 -20.46 -31.61
C LEU A 127 -51.46 -20.28 -33.05
N TRP A 128 -50.71 -21.24 -33.58
CA TRP A 128 -51.00 -22.08 -34.77
C TRP A 128 -49.94 -23.19 -34.84
#